data_AF-A0A183VEF6-F1
#
_entry.id   AF-A0A183VEF6-F1
#
_cell.length_a   1.000
_cell.length_b   1.000
_cell.length_c   1.000
_cell.angle_alpha   90.00
_cell.angle_beta   90.00
_cell.angle_gamma   90.00
#
_symmetry.space_group_name_H-M   'P 1'
#
loop_
_entity.id
_entity.type
_entity.pdbx_description
1 polymer ?
#
loop_
_entity_poly.entity_id
_entity_poly.type
_entity_poly.pdbx_seq_one_letter_code
_entity_poly.pdbx_strand_id
1 'polypeptide(L)'
;MISLTGTAQIGYQEAISTVAFNATVIWEPVMHIGVILARSTFSVGCAAGCACFAFGARILQLRSGLLLGAVFMTLTSLLFSLFKFVSNLAVFWLLRFFAGVPVGFFVGFQTIFISDIALFAYRQNLLALSGIAVPVGFLIAMALTRTGIFKWEECWYYSIMLPAIPSALFFAYGIRLKEPPLILMMCGLEDDAKRSAQYYHGEEDVEQALSEALERLRAQVFAIRTVL
;
A
#
# COMPACT_ATOMS: atom_id res chain seq x y z
N MET A 1 8.57 -8.02 3.04
CA MET A 1 7.20 -7.68 3.51
C MET A 1 6.74 -6.31 3.05
N ILE A 2 7.51 -5.24 3.30
CA ILE A 2 7.12 -3.86 2.93
C ILE A 2 6.84 -3.70 1.43
N SER A 3 7.64 -4.36 0.58
CA SER A 3 7.43 -4.39 -0.87
C SER A 3 6.15 -5.07 -1.33
N LEU A 4 5.58 -5.97 -0.52
CA LEU A 4 4.49 -6.84 -0.97
C LEU A 4 3.13 -6.34 -0.48
N THR A 5 3.02 -5.80 0.74
CA THR A 5 1.72 -5.59 1.38
C THR A 5 0.82 -4.60 0.63
N GLY A 6 1.27 -3.37 0.35
CA GLY A 6 0.41 -2.34 -0.22
C GLY A 6 0.05 -2.60 -1.67
N THR A 7 1.05 -2.93 -2.49
CA THR A 7 0.87 -3.20 -3.92
C THR A 7 0.11 -4.49 -4.19
N ALA A 8 0.29 -5.56 -3.40
CA ALA A 8 -0.54 -6.75 -3.54
C ALA A 8 -2.01 -6.46 -3.20
N GLN A 9 -2.27 -5.56 -2.26
CA GLN A 9 -3.65 -5.17 -1.91
C GLN A 9 -4.35 -4.41 -3.04
N ILE A 10 -3.64 -3.60 -3.84
CA ILE A 10 -4.19 -3.02 -5.08
C ILE A 10 -4.70 -4.15 -5.99
N GLY A 11 -3.84 -5.12 -6.30
CA GLY A 11 -4.20 -6.22 -7.20
C GLY A 11 -5.35 -7.07 -6.67
N TYR A 12 -5.37 -7.32 -5.37
CA TYR A 12 -6.43 -8.07 -4.70
C TYR A 12 -7.79 -7.34 -4.77
N GLN A 13 -7.82 -6.04 -4.49
CA GLN A 13 -9.06 -5.24 -4.53
C GLN A 13 -9.60 -5.08 -5.97
N GLU A 14 -8.71 -4.95 -6.96
CA GLU A 14 -9.09 -4.95 -8.38
C GLU A 14 -9.78 -6.26 -8.77
N ALA A 15 -9.20 -7.40 -8.39
CA ALA A 15 -9.78 -8.71 -8.67
C ALA A 15 -11.16 -8.90 -8.04
N ILE A 16 -11.33 -8.54 -6.76
CA ILE A 16 -12.63 -8.68 -6.08
C ILE A 16 -13.71 -7.83 -6.73
N SER A 17 -13.36 -6.65 -7.23
CA SER A 17 -14.30 -5.80 -7.95
C SER A 17 -14.88 -6.49 -9.17
N THR A 18 -14.11 -7.38 -9.81
CA THR A 18 -14.57 -8.20 -10.92
C THR A 18 -15.43 -9.38 -10.46
N VAL A 19 -15.11 -10.04 -9.35
CA VAL A 19 -15.84 -11.27 -8.93
C VAL A 19 -17.10 -11.00 -8.12
N ALA A 20 -17.11 -10.00 -7.24
CA ALA A 20 -18.26 -9.72 -6.35
C ALA A 20 -19.56 -9.41 -7.13
N PHE A 21 -19.45 -8.80 -8.31
CA PHE A 21 -20.59 -8.52 -9.19
C PHE A 21 -21.02 -9.71 -10.03
N ASN A 22 -20.08 -10.62 -10.37
CA ASN A 22 -20.45 -11.84 -11.09
C ASN A 22 -21.24 -12.80 -10.19
N ALA A 23 -21.09 -12.69 -8.87
CA ALA A 23 -21.75 -13.54 -7.87
C ALA A 23 -23.10 -13.06 -7.34
N THR A 24 -23.56 -11.88 -7.73
CA THR A 24 -24.87 -11.36 -7.34
C THR A 24 -25.85 -11.48 -8.51
N VAL A 25 -26.69 -12.52 -8.48
CA VAL A 25 -27.84 -12.80 -9.39
C VAL A 25 -28.87 -11.65 -9.44
N ILE A 26 -28.69 -10.59 -8.66
CA ILE A 26 -29.66 -9.51 -8.46
C ILE A 26 -29.65 -8.47 -9.61
N TRP A 27 -28.63 -8.42 -10.47
CA TRP A 27 -28.42 -7.28 -11.40
C TRP A 27 -28.05 -7.65 -12.85
N GLU A 28 -28.67 -8.69 -13.44
CA GLU A 28 -28.34 -9.23 -14.77
C GLU A 28 -28.23 -8.21 -15.93
N PRO A 29 -29.00 -7.11 -16.04
CA PRO A 29 -28.83 -6.16 -17.14
C PRO A 29 -27.81 -5.02 -16.89
N VAL A 30 -27.26 -4.88 -15.68
CA VAL A 30 -26.33 -3.77 -15.29
C VAL A 30 -24.91 -4.27 -14.95
N MET A 31 -24.68 -5.59 -15.01
CA MET A 31 -23.45 -6.24 -14.52
C MET A 31 -22.15 -5.64 -15.05
N HIS A 32 -22.04 -5.33 -16.35
CA HIS A 32 -20.80 -4.79 -16.91
C HIS A 32 -20.49 -3.37 -16.43
N ILE A 33 -21.52 -2.51 -16.37
CA ILE A 33 -21.37 -1.11 -15.95
C ILE A 33 -21.05 -1.06 -14.45
N GLY A 34 -21.69 -1.90 -13.63
CA GLY A 34 -21.42 -1.99 -12.19
C GLY A 34 -19.96 -2.35 -11.87
N VAL A 35 -19.40 -3.36 -12.54
CA VAL A 35 -17.99 -3.75 -12.36
C VAL A 35 -17.06 -2.59 -12.71
N ILE A 36 -17.30 -1.90 -13.83
CA ILE A 36 -16.46 -0.80 -14.29
C ILE A 36 -16.52 0.35 -13.28
N LEU A 37 -17.71 0.74 -12.83
CA LEU A 37 -17.88 1.79 -11.83
C LEU A 37 -17.20 1.43 -10.49
N ALA A 38 -17.18 0.15 -10.11
CA ALA A 38 -16.55 -0.31 -8.86
C ALA A 38 -15.04 -0.17 -8.89
N ARG A 39 -14.46 -0.48 -10.04
CA ARG A 39 -13.01 -0.36 -10.28
C ARG A 39 -12.61 1.10 -10.43
N SER A 40 -13.40 1.88 -11.15
CA SER A 40 -13.14 3.30 -11.35
C SER A 40 -13.25 4.09 -10.05
N THR A 41 -14.27 3.85 -9.22
CA THR A 41 -14.42 4.53 -7.91
C THR A 41 -13.26 4.20 -6.96
N PHE A 42 -12.81 2.94 -6.92
CA PHE A 42 -11.61 2.55 -6.18
C PHE A 42 -10.35 3.23 -6.71
N SER A 43 -10.14 3.23 -8.03
CA SER A 43 -8.99 3.88 -8.68
C SER A 43 -8.95 5.39 -8.43
N VAL A 44 -10.09 6.06 -8.47
CA VAL A 44 -10.22 7.48 -8.12
C VAL A 44 -9.88 7.71 -6.63
N GLY A 45 -10.31 6.81 -5.75
CA GLY A 45 -9.89 6.80 -4.35
C GLY A 45 -8.37 6.68 -4.19
N CYS A 46 -7.74 5.73 -4.89
CA CYS A 46 -6.28 5.58 -4.90
C CYS A 46 -5.57 6.85 -5.38
N ALA A 47 -6.04 7.48 -6.45
CA ALA A 47 -5.49 8.74 -6.95
C ALA A 47 -5.57 9.86 -5.91
N ALA A 48 -6.73 10.00 -5.24
CA ALA A 48 -6.90 10.94 -4.14
C ALA A 48 -5.93 10.62 -2.97
N GLY A 49 -5.76 9.34 -2.64
CA GLY A 49 -4.77 8.87 -1.66
C GLY A 49 -3.32 9.26 -2.00
N CYS A 50 -2.93 9.12 -3.27
CA CYS A 50 -1.62 9.54 -3.76
C CYS A 50 -1.43 11.06 -3.64
N ALA A 51 -2.47 11.86 -3.90
CA ALA A 51 -2.44 13.31 -3.69
C ALA A 51 -2.31 13.65 -2.19
N CYS A 52 -3.04 12.96 -1.31
CA CYS A 52 -2.88 13.09 0.14
C CYS A 52 -1.47 12.73 0.60
N PHE A 53 -0.85 11.72 0.00
CA PHE A 53 0.54 11.36 0.26
C PHE A 53 1.50 12.49 -0.16
N ALA A 54 1.31 13.12 -1.32
CA ALA A 54 2.20 14.20 -1.77
C ALA A 54 2.27 15.37 -0.79
N PHE A 55 1.16 15.66 -0.09
CA PHE A 55 1.13 16.63 0.99
C PHE A 55 1.65 16.03 2.31
N GLY A 56 1.19 14.83 2.66
CA GLY A 56 1.54 14.14 3.90
C GLY A 56 3.03 13.82 4.04
N ALA A 57 3.72 13.51 2.94
CA ALA A 57 5.16 13.23 2.91
C ALA A 57 6.03 14.42 3.34
N ARG A 58 5.49 15.65 3.33
CA ARG A 58 6.20 16.84 3.81
C ARG A 58 6.12 17.02 5.33
N ILE A 59 5.12 16.43 5.97
CA ILE A 59 4.79 16.67 7.39
C ILE A 59 5.05 15.40 8.23
N LEU A 60 4.75 14.23 7.67
CA LEU A 60 4.87 12.94 8.33
C LEU A 60 6.23 12.31 8.05
N GLN A 61 6.80 11.68 9.07
CA GLN A 61 7.91 10.75 8.88
C GLN A 61 7.42 9.50 8.12
N LEU A 62 8.30 8.84 7.37
CA LEU A 62 7.87 7.78 6.46
C LEU A 62 7.33 6.54 7.18
N ARG A 63 7.95 6.11 8.27
CA ARG A 63 7.42 4.98 9.06
C ARG A 63 6.04 5.31 9.60
N SER A 64 5.87 6.52 10.13
CA SER A 64 4.58 6.97 10.66
C SER A 64 3.51 7.02 9.57
N GLY A 65 3.86 7.47 8.37
CA GLY A 65 2.98 7.43 7.19
C GLY A 65 2.56 6.01 6.81
N LEU A 66 3.50 5.06 6.78
CA LEU A 66 3.20 3.64 6.52
C LEU A 66 2.27 3.02 7.57
N LEU A 67 2.52 3.30 8.86
CA LEU A 67 1.69 2.80 9.95
C LEU A 67 0.27 3.38 9.89
N LEU A 68 0.17 4.70 9.66
CA LEU A 68 -1.12 5.37 9.53
C LEU A 68 -1.91 4.83 8.34
N GLY A 69 -1.25 4.61 7.20
CA GLY A 69 -1.84 3.96 6.04
C GLY A 69 -2.38 2.57 6.38
N ALA A 70 -1.58 1.73 7.02
CA ALA A 70 -1.99 0.37 7.41
C ALA A 70 -3.21 0.36 8.37
N VAL A 71 -3.26 1.30 9.31
CA VAL A 71 -4.42 1.47 10.20
C VAL A 71 -5.66 1.84 9.39
N PHE A 72 -5.57 2.86 8.53
CA PHE A 72 -6.72 3.27 7.73
C PHE A 72 -7.17 2.18 6.76
N MET A 73 -6.26 1.42 6.14
CA MET A 73 -6.60 0.27 5.30
C MET A 73 -7.35 -0.82 6.07
N THR A 74 -6.96 -1.06 7.32
CA THR A 74 -7.65 -2.02 8.20
C THR A 74 -9.04 -1.50 8.56
N LEU A 75 -9.15 -0.23 8.95
CA LEU A 75 -10.41 0.40 9.32
C LEU A 75 -11.41 0.42 8.16
N THR A 76 -10.99 0.79 6.95
CA THR A 76 -11.87 0.82 5.78
C THR A 76 -12.32 -0.58 5.36
N SER A 77 -11.44 -1.58 5.47
CA SER A 77 -11.79 -2.98 5.23
C SER A 77 -12.81 -3.51 6.26
N LEU A 78 -12.70 -3.10 7.53
CA LEU A 78 -13.69 -3.44 8.57
C LEU A 78 -15.01 -2.70 8.38
N LEU A 79 -14.96 -1.44 7.93
CA LEU A 79 -16.15 -0.63 7.65
C LEU A 79 -17.02 -1.28 6.56
N PHE A 80 -16.41 -1.98 5.61
CA PHE A 80 -17.14 -2.79 4.63
C PHE A 80 -17.98 -3.93 5.23
N SER A 81 -17.65 -4.42 6.43
CA SER A 81 -18.48 -5.40 7.15
C SER A 81 -19.85 -4.83 7.51
N LEU A 82 -19.94 -3.53 7.77
CA LEU A 82 -21.20 -2.86 8.13
C LEU A 82 -22.11 -2.69 6.91
N PHE A 83 -21.57 -2.80 5.68
CA PHE A 83 -22.35 -2.73 4.46
C PHE A 83 -23.41 -3.85 4.35
N LYS A 84 -23.19 -4.98 5.04
CA LYS A 84 -24.16 -6.08 5.14
C LYS A 84 -25.55 -5.61 5.59
N PHE A 85 -25.63 -4.53 6.36
CA PHE A 85 -26.89 -4.06 6.97
C PHE A 85 -27.58 -2.92 6.20
N VAL A 86 -26.87 -2.23 5.30
CA VAL A 86 -27.35 -0.95 4.72
C VAL A 86 -27.83 -1.09 3.27
N SER A 87 -27.42 -2.16 2.55
CA SER A 87 -27.93 -2.59 1.24
C SER A 87 -28.26 -1.48 0.22
N ASN A 88 -27.47 -0.39 0.19
CA ASN A 88 -27.68 0.77 -0.69
C ASN A 88 -26.49 0.95 -1.64
N LEU A 89 -26.76 1.06 -2.94
CA LEU A 89 -25.76 1.20 -3.99
C LEU A 89 -24.86 2.44 -3.80
N ALA A 90 -25.42 3.57 -3.37
CA ALA A 90 -24.64 4.79 -3.14
C ALA A 90 -23.60 4.62 -2.04
N VAL A 91 -23.97 3.91 -0.97
CA VAL A 91 -23.08 3.60 0.15
C VAL A 91 -21.96 2.65 -0.30
N PHE A 92 -22.25 1.69 -1.19
CA PHE A 92 -21.24 0.81 -1.75
C PHE A 92 -20.16 1.58 -2.53
N TRP A 93 -20.56 2.50 -3.42
CA TRP A 93 -19.63 3.33 -4.20
C TRP A 93 -18.75 4.20 -3.30
N LEU A 94 -19.36 4.81 -2.28
CA LEU A 94 -18.63 5.63 -1.30
C LEU A 94 -17.60 4.79 -0.54
N LEU A 95 -18.00 3.62 -0.02
CA LEU A 95 -17.08 2.73 0.67
C LEU A 95 -15.91 2.30 -0.22
N ARG A 96 -16.14 2.06 -1.53
CA ARG A 96 -15.07 1.72 -2.48
C ARG A 96 -14.09 2.86 -2.68
N PHE A 97 -14.59 4.09 -2.81
CA PHE A 97 -13.73 5.27 -2.85
C PHE A 97 -12.88 5.38 -1.57
N PHE A 98 -13.50 5.26 -0.40
CA PHE A 98 -12.78 5.34 0.88
C PHE A 98 -11.80 4.19 1.11
N ALA A 99 -12.03 2.99 0.56
CA ALA A 99 -11.06 1.91 0.61
C ALA A 99 -9.84 2.17 -0.30
N GLY A 100 -10.00 2.91 -1.40
CA GLY A 100 -8.90 3.27 -2.30
C GLY A 100 -7.94 4.31 -1.71
N VAL A 101 -8.46 5.30 -0.97
CA VAL A 101 -7.66 6.40 -0.39
C VAL A 101 -6.46 5.92 0.44
N PRO A 102 -6.63 5.05 1.47
CA PRO A 102 -5.51 4.61 2.29
C PRO A 102 -4.56 3.66 1.55
N VAL A 103 -5.04 2.91 0.56
CA VAL A 103 -4.18 2.08 -0.30
C VAL A 103 -3.23 2.96 -1.10
N GLY A 104 -3.74 4.00 -1.77
CA GLY A 104 -2.94 4.94 -2.55
C GLY A 104 -1.93 5.70 -1.67
N PHE A 105 -2.37 6.16 -0.50
CA PHE A 105 -1.51 6.81 0.48
C PHE A 105 -0.37 5.89 0.94
N PHE A 106 -0.68 4.64 1.29
CA PHE A 106 0.31 3.65 1.72
C PHE A 106 1.32 3.34 0.63
N VAL A 107 0.89 3.13 -0.62
CA VAL A 107 1.78 2.78 -1.74
C VAL A 107 2.74 3.93 -2.08
N GLY A 108 2.31 5.18 -1.93
CA GLY A 108 3.19 6.35 -2.03
C GLY A 108 4.33 6.29 -1.01
N PHE A 109 4.00 6.13 0.27
CA PHE A 109 5.01 5.98 1.33
C PHE A 109 5.88 4.73 1.13
N GLN A 110 5.29 3.60 0.72
CA GLN A 110 6.00 2.34 0.46
C GLN A 110 7.09 2.53 -0.60
N THR A 111 6.79 3.24 -1.68
CA THR A 111 7.72 3.42 -2.81
C THR A 111 8.94 4.23 -2.39
N ILE A 112 8.73 5.34 -1.67
CA ILE A 112 9.85 6.14 -1.15
C ILE A 112 10.63 5.37 -0.08
N PHE A 113 9.94 4.70 0.83
CA PHE A 113 10.58 3.95 1.92
C PHE A 113 11.52 2.86 1.39
N ILE A 114 11.07 2.09 0.39
CA ILE A 114 11.89 1.05 -0.26
C ILE A 114 13.07 1.69 -1.00
N SER A 115 12.82 2.79 -1.70
CA SER A 115 13.84 3.54 -2.42
C SER A 115 14.97 4.04 -1.49
N ASP A 116 14.61 4.50 -0.30
CA ASP A 116 15.55 5.11 0.64
C ASP A 116 16.34 4.08 1.44
N ILE A 117 15.78 2.89 1.66
CA ILE A 117 16.48 1.78 2.33
C ILE A 117 17.31 0.98 1.34
N ALA A 118 16.97 0.94 0.06
CA ALA A 118 17.68 0.08 -0.87
C ALA A 118 19.04 0.64 -1.31
N LEU A 119 20.10 -0.19 -1.23
CA LEU A 119 21.38 0.06 -1.87
C LEU A 119 21.22 0.10 -3.39
N PHE A 120 22.12 0.82 -4.07
CA PHE A 120 22.09 0.99 -5.52
C PHE A 120 22.07 -0.36 -6.27
N ALA A 121 22.79 -1.36 -5.78
CA ALA A 121 22.93 -2.66 -6.45
C ALA A 121 21.58 -3.40 -6.65
N TYR A 122 20.64 -3.27 -5.71
CA TYR A 122 19.39 -4.05 -5.73
C TYR A 122 18.12 -3.20 -5.57
N ARG A 123 18.23 -1.86 -5.57
CA ARG A 123 17.09 -0.94 -5.50
C ARG A 123 16.06 -1.19 -6.59
N GLN A 124 16.49 -1.36 -7.83
CA GLN A 124 15.58 -1.63 -8.94
C GLN A 124 14.85 -2.97 -8.75
N ASN A 125 15.54 -3.98 -8.20
CA ASN A 125 14.95 -5.29 -7.95
C ASN A 125 13.86 -5.21 -6.86
N LEU A 126 14.09 -4.44 -5.80
CA LEU A 126 13.10 -4.25 -4.73
C LEU A 126 11.86 -3.48 -5.20
N LEU A 127 12.04 -2.48 -6.06
CA LEU A 127 10.93 -1.78 -6.70
C LEU A 127 10.17 -2.70 -7.68
N ALA A 128 10.88 -3.49 -8.48
CA ALA A 128 10.28 -4.48 -9.39
C ALA A 128 9.47 -5.53 -8.63
N LEU A 129 9.97 -6.03 -7.49
CA LEU A 129 9.23 -6.94 -6.61
C LEU A 129 7.91 -6.33 -6.12
N SER A 130 7.91 -5.03 -5.85
CA SER A 130 6.69 -4.31 -5.46
C SER A 130 5.68 -4.26 -6.60
N GLY A 131 6.15 -4.10 -7.84
CA GLY A 131 5.31 -4.17 -9.04
C GLY A 131 4.73 -5.57 -9.30
N ILE A 132 5.54 -6.62 -9.15
CA ILE A 132 5.11 -8.03 -9.30
C ILE A 132 4.07 -8.42 -8.23
N ALA A 133 4.08 -7.77 -7.07
CA ALA A 133 3.09 -8.01 -6.02
C ALA A 133 1.65 -7.77 -6.49
N VAL A 134 1.42 -6.80 -7.40
CA VAL A 134 0.08 -6.47 -7.91
C VAL A 134 -0.56 -7.67 -8.63
N PRO A 135 0.03 -8.23 -9.71
CA PRO A 135 -0.56 -9.40 -10.36
C PRO A 135 -0.62 -10.63 -9.45
N VAL A 136 0.32 -10.80 -8.53
CA VAL A 136 0.26 -11.89 -7.53
C VAL A 136 -0.97 -11.74 -6.63
N GLY A 137 -1.24 -10.55 -6.11
CA GLY A 137 -2.44 -10.27 -5.32
C GLY A 137 -3.73 -10.51 -6.09
N PHE A 138 -3.74 -10.15 -7.38
CA PHE A 138 -4.86 -10.42 -8.28
C PHE A 138 -5.11 -11.93 -8.46
N LEU A 139 -4.05 -12.71 -8.71
CA LEU A 139 -4.14 -14.16 -8.86
C LEU A 139 -4.63 -14.84 -7.58
N ILE A 140 -4.15 -14.40 -6.41
CA ILE A 140 -4.59 -14.91 -5.11
C ILE A 140 -6.10 -14.66 -4.92
N ALA A 141 -6.57 -13.44 -5.21
CA ALA A 141 -7.99 -13.12 -5.13
C ALA A 141 -8.85 -14.00 -6.06
N MET A 142 -8.40 -14.18 -7.31
CA MET A 142 -9.10 -15.02 -8.29
C MET A 142 -9.13 -16.49 -7.87
N ALA A 143 -8.00 -17.02 -7.37
CA ALA A 143 -7.93 -18.38 -6.86
C ALA A 143 -8.88 -18.58 -5.68
N LEU A 144 -8.82 -17.71 -4.66
CA LEU A 144 -9.66 -17.80 -3.46
C LEU A 144 -11.16 -17.70 -3.78
N THR A 145 -11.53 -16.89 -4.75
CA THR A 145 -12.94 -16.71 -5.10
C THR A 145 -13.47 -17.87 -5.97
N ARG A 146 -12.60 -18.54 -6.75
CA ARG A 146 -12.99 -19.62 -7.66
C ARG A 146 -12.91 -21.02 -7.05
N THR A 147 -12.00 -21.28 -6.10
CA THR A 147 -11.76 -22.61 -5.52
C THR A 147 -12.77 -23.04 -4.46
N GLY A 148 -13.78 -22.21 -4.15
CA GLY A 148 -14.96 -22.64 -3.39
C GLY A 148 -14.88 -22.50 -1.88
N ILE A 149 -13.84 -21.87 -1.32
CA ILE A 149 -13.82 -21.44 0.10
C ILE A 149 -14.87 -20.34 0.32
N PHE A 150 -15.15 -19.53 -0.71
CA PHE A 150 -16.22 -18.53 -0.75
C PHE A 150 -17.30 -18.90 -1.77
N LYS A 151 -17.89 -20.10 -1.65
CA LYS A 151 -18.97 -20.50 -2.57
C LYS A 151 -20.24 -19.67 -2.34
N TRP A 152 -20.36 -18.58 -3.11
CA TRP A 152 -21.52 -17.92 -3.72
C TRP A 152 -22.77 -17.55 -2.86
N GLU A 153 -23.28 -16.33 -3.12
CA GLU A 153 -24.43 -15.61 -2.54
C GLU A 153 -24.23 -14.85 -1.20
N GLU A 154 -23.89 -15.50 -0.08
CA GLU A 154 -23.89 -14.79 1.23
C GLU A 154 -22.52 -14.31 1.75
N CYS A 155 -21.43 -14.86 1.22
CA CYS A 155 -20.09 -14.67 1.80
C CYS A 155 -19.19 -13.65 1.08
N TRP A 156 -19.68 -12.94 0.07
CA TRP A 156 -18.87 -11.99 -0.73
C TRP A 156 -18.29 -10.84 0.10
N TYR A 157 -18.96 -10.47 1.20
CA TYR A 157 -18.48 -9.49 2.18
C TYR A 157 -17.14 -9.90 2.80
N TYR A 158 -16.96 -11.19 3.10
CA TYR A 158 -15.72 -11.70 3.71
C TYR A 158 -14.52 -11.56 2.78
N SER A 159 -14.72 -11.70 1.46
CA SER A 159 -13.66 -11.46 0.48
C SER A 159 -13.17 -10.01 0.54
N ILE A 160 -14.08 -9.05 0.69
CA ILE A 160 -13.72 -7.62 0.80
C ILE A 160 -13.05 -7.30 2.14
N MET A 161 -13.35 -8.06 3.20
CA MET A 161 -12.74 -7.89 4.52
C MET A 161 -11.35 -8.56 4.62
N LEU A 162 -11.05 -9.56 3.77
CA LEU A 162 -9.79 -10.30 3.84
C LEU A 162 -8.52 -9.42 3.83
N PRO A 163 -8.46 -8.29 3.09
CA PRO A 163 -7.34 -7.35 3.13
C PRO A 163 -7.04 -6.74 4.50
N ALA A 164 -8.00 -6.73 5.43
CA ALA A 164 -7.75 -6.29 6.81
C ALA A 164 -6.64 -7.14 7.47
N ILE A 165 -6.56 -8.44 7.15
CA ILE A 165 -5.58 -9.36 7.75
C ILE A 165 -4.14 -8.97 7.38
N PRO A 166 -3.74 -8.89 6.08
CA PRO A 166 -2.39 -8.48 5.73
C PRO A 166 -2.06 -7.04 6.15
N SER A 167 -3.04 -6.11 6.18
CA SER A 167 -2.82 -4.75 6.71
C SER A 167 -2.54 -4.75 8.22
N ALA A 168 -3.29 -5.51 9.02
CA ALA A 168 -3.08 -5.62 10.46
C ALA A 168 -1.75 -6.32 10.78
N LEU A 169 -1.40 -7.38 10.05
CA LEU A 169 -0.10 -8.04 10.15
C LEU A 169 1.04 -7.09 9.80
N PHE A 170 0.88 -6.28 8.75
CA PHE A 170 1.86 -5.25 8.41
C PHE A 170 1.96 -4.19 9.49
N PHE A 171 0.86 -3.75 10.09
CA PHE A 171 0.91 -2.80 11.20
C PHE A 171 1.72 -3.35 12.38
N ALA A 172 1.45 -4.60 12.78
CA ALA A 172 2.20 -5.27 13.84
C ALA A 172 3.70 -5.39 13.52
N TYR A 173 4.05 -5.71 12.27
CA TYR A 173 5.44 -5.73 11.80
C TYR A 173 6.06 -4.32 11.75
N GLY A 174 5.29 -3.33 11.30
CA GLY A 174 5.75 -1.97 11.04
C GLY A 174 6.09 -1.19 12.31
N ILE A 175 5.55 -1.60 13.46
CA ILE A 175 5.94 -1.06 14.76
C ILE A 175 7.43 -1.29 15.04
N ARG A 176 8.07 -2.32 14.46
CA ARG A 176 9.50 -2.57 14.64
C ARG A 176 10.41 -1.85 13.64
N LEU A 177 9.85 -1.27 12.58
CA LEU A 177 10.63 -0.57 11.55
C LEU A 177 11.37 0.63 12.15
N LYS A 178 12.54 0.93 11.60
CA LYS A 178 13.30 2.16 11.86
C LYS A 178 13.09 3.14 10.71
N GLU A 179 13.21 4.43 10.97
CA GLU A 179 13.17 5.42 9.88
C GLU A 179 14.36 5.20 8.92
N PRO A 180 14.22 5.44 7.60
CA PRO A 180 15.29 5.23 6.65
C PRO A 180 16.57 6.02 7.02
N PRO A 181 17.77 5.46 6.77
CA PRO A 181 19.03 6.08 7.17
C PRO A 181 19.23 7.46 6.51
N LEU A 182 18.79 7.62 5.25
CA LEU A 182 18.87 8.90 4.52
C LEU A 182 18.16 10.04 5.26
N ILE A 183 16.99 9.78 5.84
CA ILE A 183 16.20 10.80 6.52
C ILE A 183 16.79 11.15 7.87
N LEU A 184 17.30 10.15 8.58
CA LEU A 184 18.02 10.37 9.84
C LEU A 184 19.28 11.21 9.61
N MET A 185 19.99 10.99 8.51
CA MET A 185 21.10 11.85 8.07
C MET A 185 20.65 13.27 7.73
N MET A 186 19.54 13.44 7.02
CA MET A 186 18.97 14.77 6.74
C MET A 186 18.62 15.54 8.02
N CYS A 187 18.21 14.84 9.06
CA CYS A 187 17.94 15.42 10.38
C CYS A 187 19.21 15.63 11.24
N GLY A 188 20.39 15.24 10.77
CA GLY A 188 21.65 15.35 11.53
C GLY A 188 21.84 14.30 12.63
N LEU A 189 21.05 13.21 12.61
CA LEU A 189 21.10 12.13 13.60
C LEU A 189 21.95 10.96 13.08
N GLU A 190 23.27 11.13 13.04
CA GLU A 190 24.19 10.15 12.45
C GLU A 190 24.21 8.79 13.18
N ASP A 191 24.17 8.81 14.52
CA ASP A 191 24.15 7.58 15.33
C ASP A 191 22.90 6.73 15.07
N ASP A 192 21.75 7.38 14.96
CA ASP A 192 20.48 6.70 14.67
C ASP A 192 20.42 6.25 13.21
N ALA A 193 21.02 7.00 12.27
CA ALA A 193 21.18 6.57 10.89
C ALA A 193 22.02 5.28 10.80
N LYS A 194 23.11 5.19 11.56
CA LYS A 194 23.94 3.98 11.64
C LYS A 194 23.17 2.78 12.20
N ARG A 195 22.40 2.98 13.28
CA ARG A 195 21.53 1.92 13.84
C ARG A 195 20.44 1.47 12.87
N SER A 196 19.88 2.40 12.10
CA SER A 196 18.89 2.08 11.07
C SER A 196 19.50 1.29 9.92
N ALA A 197 20.68 1.70 9.44
CA ALA A 197 21.42 0.96 8.43
C ALA A 197 21.77 -0.47 8.90
N GLN A 198 22.22 -0.62 10.15
CA GLN A 198 22.49 -1.93 10.76
C GLN A 198 21.25 -2.83 10.78
N TYR A 199 20.07 -2.25 11.07
CA TYR A 199 18.81 -2.98 11.08
C TYR A 199 18.40 -3.51 9.69
N TYR A 200 18.68 -2.77 8.62
CA TYR A 200 18.24 -3.13 7.26
C TYR A 200 19.28 -3.92 6.45
N HIS A 201 20.58 -3.71 6.69
CA HIS A 201 21.67 -4.26 5.87
C HIS A 201 22.57 -5.24 6.62
N GLY A 202 22.50 -5.30 7.96
CA GLY A 202 23.47 -6.05 8.76
C GLY A 202 24.78 -5.27 8.93
N GLU A 203 25.71 -5.77 9.75
CA GLU A 203 26.92 -5.01 10.14
C GLU A 203 27.93 -4.81 9.00
N GLU A 204 27.96 -5.71 8.01
CA GLU A 204 28.95 -5.70 6.92
C GLU A 204 28.72 -4.56 5.93
N ASP A 205 27.45 -4.27 5.61
CA ASP A 205 27.07 -3.33 4.55
C ASP A 205 26.70 -1.93 5.07
N VAL A 206 26.86 -1.68 6.38
CA VAL A 206 26.46 -0.38 7.00
C VAL A 206 27.24 0.79 6.44
N GLU A 207 28.55 0.64 6.28
CA GLU A 207 29.40 1.72 5.80
C GLU A 207 29.09 2.07 4.34
N GLN A 208 28.78 1.06 3.52
CA GLN A 208 28.29 1.25 2.16
C GLN A 208 26.91 1.93 2.14
N ALA A 209 25.97 1.49 2.98
CA ALA A 209 24.64 2.09 3.06
C ALA A 209 24.69 3.58 3.45
N LEU A 210 25.56 3.92 4.40
CA LEU A 210 25.75 5.30 4.87
C LEU A 210 26.45 6.17 3.82
N SER A 211 27.47 5.65 3.14
CA SER A 211 28.17 6.40 2.08
C SER A 211 27.26 6.67 0.88
N GLU A 212 26.50 5.68 0.41
CA GLU A 212 25.51 5.84 -0.64
C GLU A 212 24.40 6.84 -0.26
N ALA A 213 23.94 6.81 1.01
CA ALA A 213 22.97 7.78 1.51
C ALA A 213 23.53 9.21 1.52
N LEU A 214 24.78 9.39 1.94
CA LEU A 214 25.46 10.69 1.91
C LEU A 214 25.64 11.21 0.48
N GLU A 215 26.00 10.36 -0.47
CA GLU A 215 26.11 10.74 -1.88
C GLU A 215 24.77 11.21 -2.44
N ARG A 216 23.68 10.51 -2.14
CA ARG A 216 22.31 10.91 -2.53
C ARG A 216 21.92 12.25 -1.92
N LEU A 217 22.24 12.48 -0.65
CA LEU A 217 21.98 13.74 0.02
C LEU A 217 22.72 14.90 -0.66
N ARG A 218 24.01 14.72 -0.98
CA ARG A 218 24.81 15.72 -1.70
C ARG A 218 24.21 16.03 -3.08
N ALA A 219 23.78 15.00 -3.81
CA ALA A 219 23.14 15.16 -5.12
C ALA A 219 21.82 15.95 -5.03
N GLN A 220 20.99 15.68 -4.02
CA GLN A 220 19.74 16.42 -3.79
C GLN A 220 19.99 17.90 -3.45
N VAL A 221 20.95 18.19 -2.58
CA VAL A 221 21.31 19.58 -2.23
C VAL A 221 21.85 20.33 -3.46
N PHE A 222 22.67 19.68 -4.28
CA PHE A 222 23.20 20.29 -5.51
C PHE A 222 22.09 20.62 -6.51
N ALA A 223 21.13 19.70 -6.71
CA ALA A 223 19.99 19.90 -7.60
C ALA A 223 19.09 21.06 -7.14
N ILE A 224 18.87 21.22 -5.83
CA ILE A 224 18.09 22.34 -5.29
C ILE A 224 18.83 23.67 -5.53
N ARG A 225 20.15 23.71 -5.36
CA ARG A 225 20.97 24.91 -5.57
C ARG A 225 21.11 25.34 -7.03
N THR A 226 20.90 24.45 -7.99
CA THR A 226 20.97 24.80 -9.43
C THR A 226 19.64 25.33 -9.99
N VAL A 227 18.55 25.15 -9.25
CA VAL A 227 17.20 25.59 -9.63
C VAL A 227 16.82 26.94 -9.00
N LEU A 228 17.55 27.35 -7.96
CA LEU A 228 17.47 28.68 -7.31
C LEU A 228 18.46 29.66 -7.92
#